data_AF-A0AA39C3Q5-F1
#
_entry.id   AF-A0AA39C3Q5-F1
#
_cell.length_a   1.000
_cell.length_b   1.000
_cell.length_c   1.000
_cell.angle_alpha   90.00
_cell.angle_beta   90.00
_cell.angle_gamma   90.00
#
_symmetry.space_group_name_H-M   'P 1'
#
loop_
_entity.id
_entity.type
_entity.pdbx_description
1 polymer ?
#
loop_
_entity_poly.entity_id
_entity_poly.type
_entity_poly.pdbx_seq_one_letter_code
_entity_poly.pdbx_strand_id
1 'polypeptide(L)'
;MTAVSEAPRGTYLLIDGRRLDPGNQFVPVKEGSELTLECAAEGGNPRSVLSWGMTLSQTTIEGPEQLPDNLTIVSPSPGGHSGAHLKVQRGHHNATIICIARHVTLSVPMNASILLDVQCK
;
A
#
# COMPACT_ATOMS: atom_id res chain seq x y z
N MET A 1 3.43 25.87 25.33
CA MET A 1 2.54 24.85 24.73
C MET A 1 3.44 23.72 24.24
N THR A 2 3.60 22.65 25.01
CA THR A 2 4.35 21.47 24.57
C THR A 2 3.52 20.75 23.52
N ALA A 3 4.00 20.69 22.28
CA ALA A 3 3.39 19.86 21.25
C ALA A 3 3.63 18.40 21.64
N VAL A 4 2.58 17.72 22.12
CA VAL A 4 2.64 16.31 22.49
C VAL A 4 2.45 15.49 21.23
N SER A 5 3.46 14.67 20.89
CA SER A 5 3.34 13.73 19.80
C SER A 5 2.53 12.51 20.23
N GLU A 6 1.50 12.17 19.47
CA GLU A 6 0.66 11.00 19.71
C GLU A 6 1.05 9.92 18.70
N ALA A 7 1.24 8.68 19.15
CA ALA A 7 1.58 7.59 18.23
C ALA A 7 0.35 7.10 17.45
N PRO A 8 0.51 6.71 16.17
CA PRO A 8 -0.56 6.05 15.43
C PRO A 8 -0.84 4.66 16.04
N ARG A 9 -2.08 4.20 15.94
CA ARG A 9 -2.55 2.90 16.48
C ARG A 9 -2.25 1.73 15.55
N GLY A 10 -2.20 1.99 14.26
CA GLY A 10 -1.99 0.98 13.22
C GLY A 10 -2.09 1.58 11.83
N THR A 11 -1.83 0.75 10.82
CA THR A 11 -2.07 1.07 9.41
C THR A 11 -2.91 -0.02 8.76
N TYR A 12 -3.71 0.35 7.78
CA TYR A 12 -4.57 -0.58 7.05
C TYR A 12 -4.67 -0.18 5.58
N LEU A 13 -4.94 -1.18 4.75
CA LEU A 13 -5.21 -1.02 3.35
C LEU A 13 -6.71 -1.06 3.10
N LEU A 14 -7.16 -0.29 2.11
CA LEU A 14 -8.49 -0.39 1.53
C LEU A 14 -8.35 -0.76 0.06
N ILE A 15 -9.28 -1.60 -0.41
CA ILE A 15 -9.43 -1.94 -1.82
C ILE A 15 -10.83 -1.51 -2.24
N ASP A 16 -10.91 -0.66 -3.26
CA ASP A 16 -12.16 -0.10 -3.76
C ASP A 16 -13.03 0.47 -2.62
N GLY A 17 -12.40 1.18 -1.68
CA GLY A 17 -13.02 1.79 -0.50
C GLY A 17 -13.34 0.83 0.65
N ARG A 18 -13.02 -0.46 0.55
CA ARG A 18 -13.26 -1.47 1.60
C ARG A 18 -11.99 -1.80 2.35
N ARG A 19 -12.00 -1.61 3.67
CA ARG A 19 -10.88 -1.99 4.54
C ARG A 19 -10.64 -3.51 4.47
N LEU A 20 -9.39 -3.88 4.25
CA LEU A 20 -8.95 -5.27 4.32
C LEU A 20 -8.74 -5.71 5.77
N ASP A 21 -9.17 -6.92 6.07
CA ASP A 21 -8.86 -7.57 7.34
C ASP A 21 -7.38 -7.97 7.38
N PRO A 22 -6.66 -7.75 8.49
CA PRO A 22 -5.25 -8.10 8.62
C PRO A 22 -4.95 -9.59 8.38
N GLY A 23 -5.94 -10.47 8.55
CA GLY A 23 -5.82 -11.90 8.32
C GLY A 23 -5.98 -12.33 6.86
N ASN A 24 -6.49 -11.46 5.98
CA ASN A 24 -6.71 -11.77 4.57
C ASN A 24 -5.74 -10.98 3.68
N GLN A 25 -4.50 -11.46 3.64
CA GLN A 25 -3.45 -10.89 2.81
C GLN A 25 -3.56 -11.28 1.33
N PHE A 26 -4.35 -12.29 0.97
CA PHE A 26 -4.52 -12.74 -0.42
C PHE A 26 -5.70 -12.01 -1.08
N VAL A 27 -5.40 -11.28 -2.15
CA VAL A 27 -6.40 -10.49 -2.87
C VAL A 27 -6.56 -11.06 -4.29
N PRO A 28 -7.68 -11.74 -4.57
CA PRO A 28 -7.98 -12.21 -5.92
C PRO A 28 -8.33 -11.01 -6.81
N VAL A 29 -7.60 -10.86 -7.91
CA VAL A 29 -7.81 -9.79 -8.89
C VAL A 29 -7.83 -10.36 -10.30
N LYS A 30 -8.54 -9.69 -11.22
CA LYS A 30 -8.63 -10.16 -12.60
C LYS A 30 -7.49 -9.56 -13.43
N GLU A 31 -6.90 -10.34 -14.32
CA GLU A 31 -5.97 -9.78 -15.29
C GLU A 31 -6.65 -8.68 -16.14
N GLY A 32 -5.96 -7.56 -16.33
CA GLY A 32 -6.44 -6.42 -17.11
C GLY A 32 -7.40 -5.48 -16.38
N SER A 33 -7.79 -5.78 -15.13
CA SER A 33 -8.58 -4.84 -14.33
C SER A 33 -7.72 -3.72 -13.75
N GLU A 34 -8.36 -2.61 -13.39
CA GLU A 34 -7.75 -1.55 -12.60
C GLU A 34 -8.12 -1.75 -11.13
N LEU A 35 -7.12 -1.77 -10.26
CA LEU A 35 -7.27 -1.95 -8.82
C LEU A 35 -7.01 -0.61 -8.13
N THR A 36 -7.96 -0.15 -7.32
CA THR A 36 -7.77 1.06 -6.49
C THR A 36 -7.43 0.66 -5.07
N LEU A 37 -6.25 1.09 -4.65
CA LEU A 37 -5.69 0.86 -3.33
C LEU A 37 -5.67 2.17 -2.56
N GLU A 38 -5.99 2.09 -1.28
CA GLU A 38 -5.79 3.18 -0.36
C GLU A 38 -5.09 2.67 0.88
N CYS A 39 -4.27 3.52 1.48
CA CYS A 39 -3.61 3.24 2.74
C CYS A 39 -3.89 4.37 3.70
N ALA A 40 -4.13 4.04 4.97
CA ALA A 40 -4.32 5.01 6.02
C ALA A 40 -3.55 4.60 7.28
N ALA A 41 -3.12 5.59 8.06
CA ALA A 41 -2.65 5.41 9.42
C ALA A 41 -3.74 5.87 10.40
N GLU A 42 -4.07 5.04 11.38
CA GLU A 42 -5.10 5.35 12.37
C GLU A 42 -4.51 6.23 13.48
N GLY A 43 -4.90 7.50 13.50
CA GLY A 43 -4.39 8.49 14.47
C GLY A 43 -2.95 8.94 14.16
N GLY A 44 -2.25 9.40 15.20
CA GLY A 44 -0.93 9.97 15.07
C GLY A 44 -0.96 11.50 14.97
N ASN A 45 -0.15 12.15 15.80
CA ASN A 45 0.06 13.59 15.76
C ASN A 45 1.57 13.87 15.89
N PRO A 46 2.24 14.44 14.88
CA PRO A 46 1.72 14.85 13.57
C PRO A 46 1.26 13.65 12.72
N ARG A 47 0.62 13.88 11.58
CA ARG A 47 0.20 12.76 10.72
C ARG A 47 1.37 11.92 10.23
N SER A 48 1.15 10.61 10.12
CA SER A 48 2.14 9.67 9.60
C SER A 48 2.40 9.93 8.10
N VAL A 49 3.67 9.78 7.70
CA VAL A 49 4.09 9.82 6.30
C VAL A 49 3.85 8.44 5.70
N LEU A 50 2.99 8.36 4.69
CA LEU A 50 2.68 7.12 3.99
C LEU A 50 3.50 7.00 2.71
N SER A 51 3.96 5.79 2.43
CA SER A 51 4.72 5.44 1.23
C SER A 51 4.31 4.06 0.73
N TRP A 52 4.40 3.86 -0.59
CA TRP A 52 4.03 2.61 -1.25
C TRP A 52 5.25 1.88 -1.76
N GLY A 53 5.23 0.56 -1.67
CA GLY A 53 6.19 -0.33 -2.29
C GLY A 53 5.46 -1.49 -2.96
N MET A 54 6.07 -2.05 -4.00
CA MET A 54 5.57 -3.25 -4.67
C MET A 54 6.75 -4.15 -5.03
N THR A 55 6.63 -5.43 -4.70
CA THR A 55 7.63 -6.46 -5.01
C THR A 55 6.98 -7.51 -5.91
N LEU A 56 7.52 -7.69 -7.11
CA LEU A 56 7.06 -8.72 -8.05
C LEU A 56 7.65 -10.09 -7.67
N SER A 57 6.93 -11.18 -7.95
CA SER A 57 7.32 -12.56 -7.60
C SER A 57 8.51 -13.15 -8.39
N GLN A 58 9.30 -12.31 -9.09
CA GLN A 58 10.41 -12.67 -9.99
C GLN A 58 9.99 -13.22 -11.36
N THR A 59 9.87 -12.34 -12.35
CA THR A 59 10.32 -12.55 -13.76
C THR A 59 10.17 -11.25 -14.55
N THR A 60 11.03 -10.24 -14.35
CA THR A 60 11.44 -9.28 -15.42
C THR A 60 12.55 -8.33 -14.92
N ILE A 61 13.78 -8.66 -15.34
CA ILE A 61 14.81 -7.78 -15.92
C ILE A 61 15.57 -6.76 -15.04
N GLU A 62 16.90 -6.90 -15.08
CA GLU A 62 17.93 -5.89 -14.88
C GLU A 62 17.48 -4.45 -15.22
N GLY A 63 17.33 -3.59 -14.22
CA GLY A 63 17.09 -2.18 -14.42
C GLY A 63 17.05 -1.44 -13.09
N PRO A 64 17.48 -0.17 -13.03
CA PRO A 64 17.52 0.58 -11.79
C PRO A 64 16.10 0.71 -11.23
N GLU A 65 15.97 0.32 -9.97
CA GLU A 65 14.85 0.41 -9.03
C GLU A 65 13.86 1.57 -9.30
N GLN A 66 13.05 1.43 -10.35
CA GLN A 66 11.92 2.31 -10.65
C GLN A 66 10.68 1.60 -10.14
N LEU A 67 9.92 2.31 -9.31
CA LEU A 67 8.55 1.96 -8.92
C LEU A 67 7.86 1.30 -10.12
N PRO A 68 7.44 0.03 -10.04
CA PRO A 68 7.00 -0.72 -11.22
C PRO A 68 5.97 0.13 -11.97
N ASP A 69 6.19 0.33 -13.28
CA ASP A 69 5.53 1.28 -14.20
C ASP A 69 3.99 1.31 -14.16
N ASN A 70 3.37 0.43 -13.39
CA ASN A 70 1.93 0.24 -13.29
C ASN A 70 1.31 0.70 -11.96
N LEU A 71 2.10 1.09 -10.94
CA LEU A 71 1.57 1.60 -9.67
C LEU A 71 1.59 3.14 -9.65
N THR A 72 0.46 3.76 -9.95
CA THR A 72 0.30 5.21 -9.97
C THR A 72 -0.13 5.70 -8.60
N ILE A 73 0.74 6.40 -7.88
CA ILE A 73 0.38 7.02 -6.58
C ILE A 73 -0.59 8.16 -6.84
N VAL A 74 -1.79 8.05 -6.27
CA VAL A 74 -2.77 9.13 -6.21
C VAL A 74 -2.37 10.02 -5.05
N SER A 75 -2.25 11.31 -5.33
CA SER A 75 -1.81 12.35 -4.39
C SER A 75 -2.31 12.11 -2.96
N PRO A 76 -1.46 12.33 -1.95
CA PRO A 76 -1.85 12.13 -0.56
C PRO A 76 -3.11 12.95 -0.24
N SER A 77 -4.14 12.26 0.24
CA SER A 77 -5.41 12.87 0.61
C SER A 77 -5.26 13.59 1.95
N PRO A 78 -5.93 14.76 2.15
CA PRO A 78 -5.83 15.58 3.38
C PRO A 78 -6.31 14.93 4.69
N GLY A 79 -6.57 13.61 4.70
CA GLY A 79 -6.90 12.82 5.88
C GLY A 79 -5.75 12.02 6.50
N GLY A 80 -4.55 12.00 5.91
CA GLY A 80 -3.55 10.97 6.26
C GLY A 80 -3.83 9.64 5.56
N HIS A 81 -4.44 9.73 4.37
CA HIS A 81 -4.67 8.62 3.46
C HIS A 81 -3.78 8.83 2.22
N SER A 82 -3.26 7.75 1.65
CA SER A 82 -2.58 7.77 0.35
C SER A 82 -3.28 6.80 -0.57
N GLY A 83 -3.62 7.23 -1.78
CA GLY A 83 -4.21 6.36 -2.79
C GLY A 83 -3.15 5.85 -3.76
N ALA A 84 -3.39 4.71 -4.38
CA ALA A 84 -2.61 4.17 -5.48
C ALA A 84 -3.54 3.43 -6.45
N HIS A 85 -3.32 3.59 -7.74
CA HIS A 85 -3.97 2.79 -8.78
C HIS A 85 -2.97 1.80 -9.36
N LEU A 86 -3.39 0.55 -9.52
CA LEU A 86 -2.61 -0.50 -10.16
C LEU A 86 -3.37 -1.05 -11.36
N LYS A 87 -2.75 -0.98 -12.55
CA LYS A 87 -3.23 -1.75 -13.69
C LYS A 87 -2.76 -3.20 -13.56
N VAL A 88 -3.69 -4.13 -13.34
CA VAL A 88 -3.36 -5.54 -13.08
C VAL A 88 -2.90 -6.23 -14.36
N GLN A 89 -1.72 -6.86 -14.31
CA GLN A 89 -1.14 -7.65 -15.38
C GLN A 89 -0.85 -9.07 -14.88
N ARG A 90 -0.75 -10.04 -15.79
CA ARG A 90 -0.38 -11.43 -15.44
C ARG A 90 0.91 -11.52 -14.63
N GLY A 91 1.90 -10.66 -14.92
CA GLY A 91 3.16 -10.58 -14.19
C GLY A 91 3.05 -10.08 -12.75
N HIS A 92 1.87 -9.58 -12.33
CA HIS A 92 1.60 -9.18 -10.96
C HIS A 92 1.07 -10.33 -10.09
N HIS A 93 0.94 -11.55 -10.62
CA HIS A 93 0.60 -12.71 -9.78
C HIS A 93 1.70 -12.95 -8.74
N ASN A 94 1.30 -13.23 -7.49
CA ASN A 94 2.18 -13.29 -6.32
C ASN A 94 2.97 -11.99 -6.05
N ALA A 95 2.61 -10.86 -6.67
CA ALA A 95 3.21 -9.59 -6.31
C ALA A 95 2.70 -9.14 -4.94
N THR A 96 3.61 -8.63 -4.12
CA THR A 96 3.29 -8.08 -2.81
C THR A 96 3.26 -6.56 -2.89
N ILE A 97 2.14 -5.94 -2.53
CA ILE A 97 2.04 -4.50 -2.36
C ILE A 97 2.10 -4.19 -0.87
N ILE A 98 2.92 -3.21 -0.51
CA ILE A 98 3.12 -2.78 0.87
C ILE A 98 2.90 -1.28 0.98
N CYS A 99 2.13 -0.88 1.99
CA CYS A 99 2.12 0.49 2.47
C CYS A 99 2.96 0.58 3.74
N ILE A 100 3.84 1.57 3.79
CA ILE A 100 4.75 1.83 4.89
C ILE A 100 4.39 3.19 5.49
N ALA A 101 3.94 3.17 6.74
CA ALA A 101 3.61 4.33 7.55
C ALA A 101 4.76 4.67 8.49
N ARG A 102 5.40 5.82 8.26
CA ARG A 102 6.48 6.37 9.10
C ARG A 102 5.93 7.46 10.00
N HIS A 103 6.31 7.43 11.27
CA HIS A 103 5.89 8.43 12.24
C HIS A 103 7.01 8.70 13.24
N VAL A 104 7.11 9.94 13.73
CA VAL A 104 8.22 10.39 14.60
C VAL A 104 8.30 9.64 15.93
N THR A 105 7.16 9.15 16.43
CA THR A 105 7.10 8.38 17.69
C THR A 105 7.41 6.91 17.52
N LEU A 106 7.57 6.42 16.28
CA LEU A 106 7.81 5.00 16.01
C LEU A 106 9.28 4.76 15.67
N SER A 107 9.91 3.81 16.37
CA SER A 107 11.27 3.35 16.06
C SER A 107 11.32 2.47 14.80
N VAL A 108 10.23 1.76 14.52
CA VAL A 108 10.04 0.89 13.34
C VAL A 108 8.74 1.33 12.65
N PRO A 109 8.73 1.48 11.31
CA PRO A 109 7.51 1.84 10.60
C PRO A 109 6.42 0.78 10.73
N MET A 110 5.17 1.20 10.59
CA MET A 110 4.03 0.29 10.50
C MET A 110 3.77 -0.08 9.06
N ASN A 111 3.42 -1.34 8.83
CA ASN A 111 3.30 -1.90 7.49
C ASN A 111 1.90 -2.52 7.33
N ALA A 112 1.27 -2.31 6.18
CA ALA A 112 0.16 -3.14 5.74
C ALA A 112 0.50 -3.67 4.35
N SER A 113 0.31 -4.96 4.13
CA SER A 113 0.67 -5.61 2.88
C SER A 113 -0.40 -6.57 2.38
N ILE A 114 -0.45 -6.72 1.07
CA ILE A 114 -1.28 -7.70 0.37
C ILE A 114 -0.45 -8.43 -0.67
N LEU A 115 -0.88 -9.65 -0.99
CA LEU A 115 -0.37 -10.49 -2.04
C LEU A 115 -1.46 -10.63 -3.10
N LEU A 116 -1.12 -10.29 -4.34
CA LEU A 116 -2.03 -10.34 -5.46
C LEU A 116 -2.12 -11.75 -6.02
N ASP A 117 -3.34 -12.27 -6.07
CA ASP A 117 -3.66 -13.50 -6.78
C ASP A 117 -4.36 -13.14 -8.10
N VAL A 118 -3.56 -12.97 -9.16
CA VAL A 118 -4.07 -12.62 -10.48
C VAL A 118 -4.69 -13.85 -11.15
N GLN A 119 -5.98 -13.77 -11.42
CA GLN A 119 -6.76 -14.79 -12.09
C GLN A 119 -6.76 -14.54 -13.60
N CYS A 120 -6.23 -15.50 -14.36
CA CYS A 120 -6.28 -15.52 -15.82
C CYS A 120 -7.71 -15.82 -16.28
N LYS A 121 -8.21 -15.09 -17.27
CA LYS A 121 -9.50 -15.42 -17.92
C LYS A 121 -9.33 -16.50 -18.99
#